data_AF-A0A7N8WQV5-F1
#
_entry.id   AF-A0A7N8WQV5-F1
#
_cell.length_a   1.000
_cell.length_b   1.000
_cell.length_c   1.000
_cell.angle_alpha   90.00
_cell.angle_beta   90.00
_cell.angle_gamma   90.00
#
_symmetry.space_group_name_H-M   'P 1'
#
loop_
_entity.id
_entity.type
_entity.pdbx_description
1 polymer ?
#
loop_
_entity_poly.entity_id
_entity_poly.type
_entity_poly.pdbx_seq_one_letter_code
_entity_poly.pdbx_strand_id
1 'polypeptide(L)'
;MRILSRLFGITVIHAMVITDIDDKIIKRSWEEDVSPATIARTYEDEFKKDMLSLKVIPPAVYLRVTENVHHIIAFIEGIVKNGHAYATTEGDVYFDIKSIGDRYGRFVGAVEHTFDYWDFALWKRSKPQEPYWESPWGRGRPGWHIECSTIASCVFGSQLDIHSGGIDLAFPHHENEIAQSEAYHQCGQWANYFLHSGHLHLKGSAEKMSKSLKNYITIKDFLQSYSANEFRMFCLLAKYRSGIDYSDDNMLEARASLATVSTFVHDVQAYMKGQLQCPPVQEAFLWERLAETKSSIMKALADDFDTPRAVGTLLNLVYYGNCQLRPVSTSDGAARSPAVFGAVVSYITDILDEADVASTVGSLQNVVEQLTRFRSEVRAFALAPRQDPLSTGTPGKPGLHPDRIPLLKACDTLRDELAPLGIVIKDRGATSTWEITEGKQGRRGQRIHNEVQEPSS
;
A
#
# COMPACT_ATOMS: atom_id res chain seq x y z
N MET A 1 0.02 1.21 -11.94
CA MET A 1 -1.06 2.16 -12.29
C MET A 1 -0.78 3.60 -11.88
N ARG A 2 -0.74 3.94 -10.57
CA ARG A 2 -0.57 5.34 -10.11
C ARG A 2 0.65 6.06 -10.71
N ILE A 3 1.79 5.38 -10.77
CA ILE A 3 3.03 5.93 -11.33
C ILE A 3 2.83 6.29 -12.81
N LEU A 4 2.33 5.35 -13.63
CA LEU A 4 2.09 5.55 -15.05
C LEU A 4 1.13 6.72 -15.31
N SER A 5 0.01 6.78 -14.59
CA SER A 5 -1.00 7.83 -14.83
C SER A 5 -0.62 9.19 -14.25
N ARG A 6 -0.25 9.26 -12.97
CA ARG A 6 0.00 10.56 -12.31
C ARG A 6 1.33 11.18 -12.66
N LEU A 7 2.38 10.37 -12.82
CA LEU A 7 3.74 10.87 -13.00
C LEU A 7 4.17 10.90 -14.47
N PHE A 8 3.70 9.92 -15.26
CA PHE A 8 4.05 9.83 -16.68
C PHE A 8 2.91 10.23 -17.63
N GLY A 9 1.74 10.60 -17.09
CA GLY A 9 0.60 11.09 -17.90
C GLY A 9 -0.01 10.03 -18.83
N ILE A 10 0.23 8.74 -18.57
CA ILE A 10 -0.26 7.64 -19.40
C ILE A 10 -1.69 7.31 -18.97
N THR A 11 -2.63 7.35 -19.92
CA THR A 11 -3.99 6.85 -19.68
C THR A 11 -3.95 5.34 -19.58
N VAL A 12 -4.28 4.81 -18.40
CA VAL A 12 -4.28 3.36 -18.16
C VAL A 12 -5.70 2.84 -17.97
N ILE A 13 -6.09 1.87 -18.80
CA ILE A 13 -7.32 1.09 -18.64
C ILE A 13 -6.94 -0.23 -17.97
N HIS A 14 -7.34 -0.38 -16.71
CA HIS A 14 -7.06 -1.58 -15.92
C HIS A 14 -8.31 -2.45 -15.82
N ALA A 15 -8.24 -3.69 -16.27
CA ALA A 15 -9.27 -4.71 -16.05
C ALA A 15 -8.73 -5.81 -15.13
N MET A 16 -9.59 -6.35 -14.27
CA MET A 16 -9.22 -7.44 -13.36
C MET A 16 -10.25 -8.58 -13.47
N VAL A 17 -9.75 -9.79 -13.66
CA VAL A 17 -10.56 -11.01 -13.65
C VAL A 17 -10.82 -11.43 -12.20
N ILE A 18 -12.06 -11.79 -11.91
CA ILE A 18 -12.47 -12.45 -10.68
C ILE A 18 -12.80 -13.90 -11.01
N THR A 19 -11.92 -14.82 -10.62
CA THR A 19 -12.20 -16.27 -10.66
C THR A 19 -13.23 -16.60 -9.59
N ASP A 20 -14.49 -16.62 -9.98
CA ASP A 20 -15.64 -16.94 -9.13
C ASP A 20 -16.16 -18.38 -9.32
N ILE A 21 -15.36 -19.22 -9.98
CA ILE A 21 -15.57 -20.66 -10.10
C ILE A 21 -14.21 -21.39 -10.08
N ASP A 22 -13.99 -22.27 -9.10
CA ASP A 22 -12.79 -23.09 -8.97
C ASP A 22 -13.08 -24.28 -8.04
N ASP A 23 -12.24 -25.31 -8.10
CA ASP A 23 -12.30 -26.51 -7.25
C ASP A 23 -12.32 -26.13 -5.77
N LYS A 24 -11.56 -25.09 -5.37
CA LYS A 24 -11.52 -24.60 -3.99
C LYS A 24 -12.83 -23.94 -3.57
N ILE A 25 -13.47 -23.19 -4.47
CA ILE A 25 -14.76 -22.54 -4.22
C ILE A 25 -15.86 -23.60 -4.09
N ILE A 26 -15.88 -24.58 -4.99
CA ILE A 26 -16.84 -25.69 -4.95
C ILE A 26 -16.67 -26.48 -3.64
N LYS A 27 -15.43 -26.87 -3.30
CA LYS A 27 -15.17 -27.60 -2.06
C LYS A 27 -15.65 -26.83 -0.83
N ARG A 28 -15.32 -25.55 -0.75
CA ARG A 28 -15.73 -24.66 0.34
C ARG A 28 -17.25 -24.50 0.43
N SER A 29 -17.93 -24.46 -0.71
CA SER A 29 -19.40 -24.40 -0.77
C SER A 29 -20.06 -25.62 -0.11
N TRP A 30 -19.47 -26.82 -0.26
CA TRP A 30 -19.93 -28.03 0.41
C TRP A 30 -19.60 -28.03 1.91
N GLU A 31 -18.45 -27.49 2.29
CA GLU A 31 -18.05 -27.37 3.70
C GLU A 31 -18.99 -26.44 4.50
N GLU A 32 -19.52 -25.40 3.86
CA GLU A 32 -20.35 -24.37 4.49
C GLU A 32 -21.85 -24.49 4.16
N ASP A 33 -22.26 -25.51 3.43
CA ASP A 33 -23.65 -25.77 2.99
C ASP A 33 -24.33 -24.55 2.33
N VAL A 34 -23.59 -23.87 1.45
CA VAL A 34 -24.06 -22.71 0.68
C VAL A 34 -23.65 -22.83 -0.78
N SER A 35 -24.27 -22.07 -1.67
CA SER A 35 -23.94 -22.16 -3.11
C SER A 35 -22.52 -21.62 -3.41
N PRO A 36 -21.80 -22.18 -4.42
CA PRO A 36 -20.52 -21.63 -4.88
C PRO A 36 -20.59 -20.14 -5.22
N ALA A 37 -21.69 -19.69 -5.82
CA ALA A 37 -21.92 -18.29 -6.16
C ALA A 37 -22.00 -17.40 -4.91
N THR A 38 -22.64 -17.88 -3.83
CA THR A 38 -22.71 -17.17 -2.55
C THR A 38 -21.32 -17.03 -1.92
N ILE A 39 -20.53 -18.12 -1.91
CA ILE A 39 -19.14 -18.10 -1.44
C ILE A 39 -18.33 -17.07 -2.23
N ALA A 40 -18.35 -17.16 -3.56
CA ALA A 40 -17.55 -16.29 -4.41
C ALA A 40 -17.93 -14.82 -4.26
N ARG A 41 -19.23 -14.48 -4.23
CA ARG A 41 -19.69 -13.09 -4.06
C ARG A 41 -19.31 -12.52 -2.69
N THR A 42 -19.42 -13.32 -1.64
CA THR A 42 -19.02 -12.90 -0.28
C THR A 42 -17.54 -12.52 -0.23
N TYR A 43 -16.66 -13.39 -0.75
CA TYR A 43 -15.22 -13.12 -0.76
C TYR A 43 -14.80 -12.07 -1.78
N GLU A 44 -15.51 -11.92 -2.90
CA GLU A 44 -15.31 -10.81 -3.85
C GLU A 44 -15.55 -9.46 -3.18
N ASP A 45 -16.63 -9.33 -2.40
CA ASP A 45 -16.95 -8.11 -1.66
C ASP A 45 -15.96 -7.84 -0.52
N GLU A 46 -15.51 -8.88 0.19
CA GLU A 46 -14.45 -8.77 1.20
C GLU A 46 -13.13 -8.31 0.57
N PHE A 47 -12.72 -8.94 -0.53
CA PHE A 47 -11.52 -8.54 -1.27
C PHE A 47 -11.57 -7.06 -1.69
N LYS A 48 -12.69 -6.59 -2.23
CA LYS A 48 -12.84 -5.17 -2.61
C LYS A 48 -12.73 -4.24 -1.40
N LYS A 49 -13.32 -4.59 -0.26
CA LYS A 49 -13.23 -3.82 0.98
C LYS A 49 -11.79 -3.78 1.52
N ASP A 50 -11.08 -4.90 1.47
CA ASP A 50 -9.68 -4.98 1.89
C ASP A 50 -8.78 -4.10 1.00
N MET A 51 -8.95 -4.18 -0.32
CA MET A 51 -8.19 -3.34 -1.26
C MET A 51 -8.44 -1.85 -1.04
N LEU A 52 -9.69 -1.45 -0.79
CA LEU A 52 -10.04 -0.07 -0.44
C LEU A 52 -9.42 0.35 0.89
N SER A 53 -9.45 -0.53 1.90
CA SER A 53 -8.83 -0.27 3.22
C SER A 53 -7.31 -0.06 3.10
N LEU A 54 -6.65 -0.71 2.14
CA LEU A 54 -5.25 -0.52 1.78
C LEU A 54 -4.99 0.64 0.80
N LYS A 55 -6.01 1.43 0.46
CA LYS A 55 -5.95 2.56 -0.49
C LYS A 55 -5.48 2.15 -1.89
N VAL A 56 -5.80 0.92 -2.30
CA VAL A 56 -5.61 0.43 -3.67
C VAL A 56 -6.76 0.98 -4.53
N ILE A 57 -6.40 1.58 -5.67
CA ILE A 57 -7.41 2.09 -6.60
C ILE A 57 -8.06 0.90 -7.32
N PRO A 58 -9.40 0.80 -7.35
CA PRO A 58 -10.08 -0.22 -8.12
C PRO A 58 -9.70 -0.20 -9.62
N PRO A 59 -9.72 -1.34 -10.32
CA PRO A 59 -9.67 -1.38 -11.78
C PRO A 59 -10.87 -0.63 -12.37
N ALA A 60 -10.77 -0.27 -13.65
CA ALA A 60 -11.89 0.29 -14.40
C ALA A 60 -13.06 -0.71 -14.50
N VAL A 61 -12.74 -2.01 -14.53
CA VAL A 61 -13.75 -3.07 -14.59
C VAL A 61 -13.27 -4.32 -13.87
N TYR A 62 -14.19 -4.97 -13.14
CA TYR A 62 -14.06 -6.33 -12.66
C TYR A 62 -14.89 -7.25 -13.56
N LEU A 63 -14.29 -8.32 -14.06
CA LEU A 63 -14.95 -9.29 -14.94
C LEU A 63 -14.95 -10.66 -14.28
N ARG A 64 -16.14 -11.21 -14.09
CA ARG A 64 -16.31 -12.52 -13.45
C ARG A 64 -16.31 -13.63 -14.48
N VAL A 65 -15.71 -14.76 -14.14
CA VAL A 65 -15.64 -15.91 -15.03
C VAL A 65 -17.03 -16.47 -15.32
N THR A 66 -17.87 -16.63 -14.30
CA THR A 66 -19.22 -17.19 -14.45
C THR A 66 -20.12 -16.38 -15.38
N GLU A 67 -19.89 -15.07 -15.50
CA GLU A 67 -20.63 -14.17 -16.38
C GLU A 67 -20.11 -14.20 -17.83
N ASN A 68 -18.91 -14.75 -18.06
CA ASN A 68 -18.21 -14.75 -19.35
C ASN A 68 -18.03 -16.15 -19.97
N VAL A 69 -18.66 -17.19 -19.41
CA VAL A 69 -18.47 -18.58 -19.88
C VAL A 69 -18.83 -18.78 -21.36
N HIS A 70 -19.83 -18.08 -21.87
CA HIS A 70 -20.20 -18.14 -23.29
C HIS A 70 -19.08 -17.62 -24.21
N HIS A 71 -18.37 -16.56 -23.80
CA HIS A 71 -17.17 -16.09 -24.50
C HIS A 71 -16.03 -17.11 -24.39
N ILE A 72 -15.87 -17.77 -23.24
CA ILE A 72 -14.85 -18.80 -23.05
C ILE A 72 -15.08 -19.98 -23.99
N ILE A 73 -16.31 -20.47 -24.09
CA ILE A 73 -16.66 -21.56 -25.01
C ILE A 73 -16.31 -21.16 -26.45
N ALA A 74 -16.73 -19.97 -26.90
CA ALA A 74 -16.41 -19.48 -28.25
C ALA A 74 -14.89 -19.33 -28.49
N PHE A 75 -14.14 -18.91 -27.46
CA PHE A 75 -12.69 -18.79 -27.52
C PHE A 75 -12.03 -20.16 -27.69
N ILE A 76 -12.47 -21.17 -26.94
CA ILE A 76 -12.00 -22.56 -27.07
C ILE A 76 -12.34 -23.13 -28.45
N GLU A 77 -13.57 -22.90 -28.96
CA GLU A 77 -13.94 -23.29 -30.33
C GLU A 77 -12.99 -22.67 -31.37
N GLY A 78 -12.59 -21.40 -31.17
CA GLY A 78 -11.59 -20.73 -31.99
C GLY A 78 -10.22 -21.42 -31.96
N ILE A 79 -9.73 -21.77 -30.77
CA ILE A 79 -8.44 -22.50 -30.61
C ILE A 79 -8.52 -23.87 -31.30
N VAL A 80 -9.61 -24.62 -31.11
CA VAL A 80 -9.83 -25.92 -31.76
C VAL A 80 -9.85 -25.76 -33.28
N LYS A 81 -10.59 -24.77 -33.79
CA LYS A 81 -10.65 -24.47 -35.24
C LYS A 81 -9.28 -24.12 -35.81
N ASN A 82 -8.44 -23.43 -35.05
CA ASN A 82 -7.09 -23.07 -35.46
C ASN A 82 -6.10 -24.25 -35.36
N GLY A 83 -6.53 -25.42 -34.87
CA GLY A 83 -5.71 -26.63 -34.80
C GLY A 83 -4.82 -26.72 -33.57
N HIS A 84 -5.12 -25.96 -32.52
CA HIS A 84 -4.30 -25.87 -31.30
C HIS A 84 -4.92 -26.56 -30.07
N ALA A 85 -6.08 -27.18 -30.23
CA ALA A 85 -6.75 -27.91 -29.16
C ALA A 85 -7.54 -29.09 -29.70
N TYR A 86 -7.77 -30.08 -28.83
CA TYR A 86 -8.54 -31.28 -29.15
C TYR A 86 -9.52 -31.62 -28.02
N ALA A 87 -10.69 -32.14 -28.41
CA ALA A 87 -11.69 -32.64 -27.48
C ALA A 87 -11.51 -34.15 -27.27
N THR A 88 -11.66 -34.61 -26.03
CA THR A 88 -11.69 -36.04 -25.70
C THR A 88 -13.09 -36.60 -25.95
N THR A 89 -13.19 -37.92 -26.08
CA THR A 89 -14.49 -38.62 -26.15
C THR A 89 -15.32 -38.47 -24.87
N GLU A 90 -14.69 -38.06 -23.76
CA GLU A 90 -15.32 -37.92 -22.46
C GLU A 90 -15.87 -36.51 -22.19
N GLY A 91 -15.55 -35.53 -23.05
CA GLY A 91 -16.07 -34.16 -22.98
C GLY A 91 -15.09 -33.12 -22.42
N ASP A 92 -13.85 -33.49 -22.15
CA ASP A 92 -12.77 -32.54 -21.82
C ASP A 92 -12.17 -31.95 -23.11
N VAL A 93 -11.62 -30.76 -23.02
CA VAL A 93 -10.87 -30.13 -24.12
C VAL A 93 -9.49 -29.74 -23.60
N TYR A 94 -8.45 -30.15 -24.30
CA TYR A 94 -7.06 -29.88 -23.96
C TYR A 94 -6.39 -29.02 -25.03
N PHE A 95 -5.47 -28.17 -24.59
CA PHE A 95 -4.57 -27.44 -25.46
C PHE A 95 -3.42 -28.35 -25.87
N ASP A 96 -3.18 -28.51 -27.17
CA ASP A 96 -2.06 -29.28 -27.71
C ASP A 96 -0.80 -28.41 -27.69
N ILE A 97 0.08 -28.61 -26.71
CA ILE A 97 1.31 -27.81 -26.61
C ILE A 97 2.21 -28.00 -27.83
N LYS A 98 2.21 -29.18 -28.45
CA LYS A 98 3.05 -29.45 -29.63
C LYS A 98 2.64 -28.60 -30.82
N SER A 99 1.36 -28.25 -30.91
CA SER A 99 0.82 -27.42 -31.99
C SER A 99 1.38 -25.98 -32.02
N ILE A 100 1.85 -25.45 -30.88
CA ILE A 100 2.41 -24.09 -30.80
C ILE A 100 3.95 -24.07 -30.89
N GLY A 101 4.56 -25.25 -30.87
CA GLY A 101 5.98 -25.46 -31.17
C GLY A 101 6.93 -24.81 -30.16
N ASP A 102 8.01 -24.24 -30.68
CA ASP A 102 9.10 -23.60 -29.92
C ASP A 102 8.70 -22.29 -29.23
N ARG A 103 7.47 -21.79 -29.49
CA ARG A 103 6.94 -20.61 -28.81
C ARG A 103 6.57 -20.89 -27.35
N TYR A 104 6.18 -22.12 -27.02
CA TYR A 104 5.85 -22.49 -25.65
C TYR A 104 7.12 -22.69 -24.81
N GLY A 105 7.14 -22.11 -23.61
CA GLY A 105 8.29 -22.08 -22.71
C GLY A 105 9.27 -20.94 -22.99
N ARG A 106 9.09 -20.21 -24.10
CA ARG A 106 9.95 -19.06 -24.45
C ARG A 106 9.82 -17.93 -23.42
N PHE A 107 8.63 -17.73 -22.86
CA PHE A 107 8.38 -16.65 -21.91
C PHE A 107 9.16 -16.84 -20.60
N VAL A 108 9.27 -18.07 -20.10
CA VAL A 108 10.06 -18.40 -18.90
C VAL A 108 11.54 -18.66 -19.18
N GLY A 109 11.99 -18.53 -20.42
CA GLY A 109 13.38 -18.78 -20.82
C GLY A 109 13.77 -20.26 -20.83
N ALA A 110 12.80 -21.17 -20.94
CA ALA A 110 13.05 -22.61 -21.08
C ALA A 110 13.50 -22.95 -22.50
N VAL A 111 14.70 -22.47 -22.89
CA VAL A 111 15.26 -22.73 -24.23
C VAL A 111 15.91 -24.13 -24.32
N GLU A 112 16.21 -24.78 -23.17
CA GLU A 112 16.89 -26.09 -23.14
C GLU A 112 16.45 -27.02 -21.97
N HIS A 113 15.25 -26.85 -21.41
CA HIS A 113 14.76 -27.73 -20.35
C HIS A 113 13.68 -28.70 -20.84
N THR A 114 13.97 -29.99 -20.65
CA THR A 114 13.07 -31.15 -20.71
C THR A 114 11.99 -31.05 -19.65
N PHE A 115 11.10 -30.07 -19.74
CA PHE A 115 9.80 -30.23 -19.10
C PHE A 115 9.04 -31.24 -19.95
N ASP A 116 8.57 -32.32 -19.33
CA ASP A 116 7.48 -33.11 -19.92
C ASP A 116 6.26 -32.19 -19.93
N TYR A 117 6.13 -31.41 -21.01
CA TYR A 117 5.02 -30.51 -21.21
C TYR A 117 3.77 -31.36 -21.42
N TRP A 118 2.94 -31.44 -20.38
CA TRP A 118 1.63 -32.06 -20.47
C TRP A 118 0.62 -31.04 -20.99
N ASP A 119 -0.18 -31.47 -21.95
CA ASP A 119 -1.33 -30.70 -22.43
C ASP A 119 -2.23 -30.30 -21.27
N PHE A 120 -2.70 -29.05 -21.26
CA PHE A 120 -3.50 -28.50 -20.17
C PHE A 120 -4.95 -28.31 -20.57
N ALA A 121 -5.85 -28.47 -19.60
CA ALA A 121 -7.29 -28.39 -19.85
C ALA A 121 -7.73 -26.95 -20.15
N LEU A 122 -8.44 -26.79 -21.26
CA LEU A 122 -9.23 -25.60 -21.61
C LEU A 122 -10.66 -25.72 -21.09
N TRP A 123 -11.25 -26.91 -21.20
CA TRP A 123 -12.58 -27.23 -20.70
C TRP A 123 -12.52 -28.54 -19.93
N LYS A 124 -13.10 -28.55 -18.74
CA LYS A 124 -13.19 -29.73 -17.90
C LYS A 124 -14.64 -30.21 -17.85
N ARG A 125 -14.86 -31.48 -18.15
CA ARG A 125 -16.15 -32.13 -17.96
C ARG A 125 -16.55 -32.02 -16.50
N SER A 126 -17.80 -31.65 -16.26
CA SER A 126 -18.33 -31.49 -14.90
C SER A 126 -18.56 -32.85 -14.25
N LYS A 127 -18.18 -33.00 -12.99
CA LYS A 127 -18.58 -34.16 -12.18
C LYS A 127 -20.03 -34.00 -11.69
N PRO A 128 -20.68 -35.09 -11.23
CA PRO A 128 -21.99 -34.98 -10.59
C PRO A 128 -21.95 -33.96 -9.44
N GLN A 129 -22.99 -33.14 -9.34
CA GLN A 129 -23.16 -32.10 -8.29
C GLN A 129 -22.20 -30.91 -8.38
N GLU A 130 -21.27 -30.88 -9.34
CA GLU A 130 -20.52 -29.66 -9.65
C GLU A 130 -21.38 -28.69 -10.48
N PRO A 131 -21.18 -27.37 -10.33
CA PRO A 131 -21.74 -26.38 -11.24
C PRO A 131 -21.19 -26.59 -12.66
N TYR A 132 -22.04 -26.35 -13.65
CA TYR A 132 -21.72 -26.61 -15.05
C TYR A 132 -22.40 -25.61 -15.98
N TRP A 133 -21.88 -25.57 -17.20
CA TRP A 133 -22.46 -24.91 -18.35
C TRP A 133 -22.56 -25.92 -19.50
N GLU A 134 -23.55 -25.74 -20.35
CA GLU A 134 -23.66 -26.48 -21.61
C GLU A 134 -22.62 -25.96 -22.61
N SER A 135 -22.02 -26.88 -23.37
CA SER A 135 -21.03 -26.56 -24.39
C SER A 135 -21.11 -27.59 -25.54
N PRO A 136 -20.47 -27.33 -26.69
CA PRO A 136 -20.35 -28.30 -27.78
C PRO A 136 -19.72 -29.63 -27.37
N TRP A 137 -18.95 -29.65 -26.27
CA TRP A 137 -18.27 -30.83 -25.72
C TRP A 137 -19.05 -31.47 -24.55
N GLY A 138 -20.28 -31.00 -24.29
CA GLY A 138 -21.11 -31.43 -23.18
C GLY A 138 -20.95 -30.57 -21.93
N ARG A 139 -21.57 -31.02 -20.83
CA ARG A 139 -21.61 -30.29 -19.56
C ARG A 139 -20.24 -30.20 -18.91
N GLY A 140 -19.78 -28.98 -18.66
CA GLY A 140 -18.46 -28.74 -18.07
C GLY A 140 -18.27 -27.33 -17.54
N ARG A 141 -17.00 -26.99 -17.32
CA ARG A 141 -16.56 -25.71 -16.78
C ARG A 141 -15.19 -25.35 -17.35
N PRO A 142 -14.83 -24.06 -17.36
CA PRO A 142 -13.52 -23.63 -17.85
C PRO A 142 -12.37 -24.20 -17.02
N GLY A 143 -11.22 -24.39 -17.67
CA GLY A 143 -9.94 -24.55 -17.00
C GLY A 143 -9.40 -23.19 -16.51
N TRP A 144 -8.62 -23.20 -15.43
CA TRP A 144 -8.14 -21.97 -14.77
C TRP A 144 -7.45 -20.96 -15.72
N HIS A 145 -6.65 -21.44 -16.68
CA HIS A 145 -5.88 -20.57 -17.57
C HIS A 145 -6.74 -19.87 -18.64
N ILE A 146 -7.75 -20.58 -19.18
CA ILE A 146 -8.54 -20.08 -20.32
C ILE A 146 -9.42 -18.88 -19.97
N GLU A 147 -9.72 -18.73 -18.68
CA GLU A 147 -10.49 -17.64 -18.10
C GLU A 147 -9.83 -16.29 -18.39
N CYS A 148 -8.56 -16.16 -18.02
CA CYS A 148 -7.79 -14.92 -18.16
C CYS A 148 -7.55 -14.59 -19.64
N SER A 149 -7.11 -15.56 -20.45
CA SER A 149 -6.90 -15.41 -21.91
C SER A 149 -8.12 -14.88 -22.63
N THR A 150 -9.28 -15.49 -22.35
CA THR A 150 -10.54 -15.11 -22.98
C THR A 150 -10.92 -13.70 -22.58
N ILE A 151 -10.99 -13.42 -21.28
CA ILE A 151 -11.51 -12.15 -20.78
C ILE A 151 -10.59 -11.00 -21.17
N ALA A 152 -9.27 -11.18 -21.06
CA ALA A 152 -8.30 -10.19 -21.51
C ALA A 152 -8.43 -9.94 -23.02
N SER A 153 -8.62 -10.98 -23.84
CA SER A 153 -8.86 -10.85 -25.27
C SER A 153 -10.19 -10.17 -25.61
N CYS A 154 -11.24 -10.38 -24.81
CA CYS A 154 -12.52 -9.69 -25.01
C CYS A 154 -12.40 -8.18 -24.76
N VAL A 155 -11.56 -7.76 -23.82
CA VAL A 155 -11.39 -6.34 -23.46
C VAL A 155 -10.36 -5.65 -24.33
N PHE A 156 -9.22 -6.29 -24.59
CA PHE A 156 -8.05 -5.66 -25.20
C PHE A 156 -7.70 -6.24 -26.59
N GLY A 157 -8.40 -7.28 -27.04
CA GLY A 157 -8.15 -7.90 -28.33
C GLY A 157 -6.83 -8.66 -28.39
N SER A 158 -6.18 -8.62 -29.55
CA SER A 158 -4.95 -9.36 -29.85
C SER A 158 -3.66 -8.64 -29.46
N GLN A 159 -3.75 -7.46 -28.83
CA GLN A 159 -2.60 -6.62 -28.48
C GLN A 159 -2.78 -6.06 -27.07
N LEU A 160 -2.14 -6.71 -26.10
CA LEU A 160 -2.13 -6.29 -24.70
C LEU A 160 -0.81 -5.58 -24.36
N ASP A 161 -0.87 -4.39 -23.79
CA ASP A 161 0.36 -3.68 -23.42
C ASP A 161 1.04 -4.31 -22.21
N ILE A 162 0.31 -4.45 -21.10
CA ILE A 162 0.85 -4.94 -19.83
C ILE A 162 -0.09 -6.01 -19.26
N HIS A 163 0.49 -7.17 -18.97
CA HIS A 163 -0.14 -8.22 -18.17
C HIS A 163 0.61 -8.35 -16.84
N SER A 164 -0.06 -8.69 -15.73
CA SER A 164 0.58 -8.67 -14.41
C SER A 164 0.04 -9.72 -13.45
N GLY A 165 0.88 -10.18 -12.52
CA GLY A 165 0.51 -11.16 -11.51
C GLY A 165 1.61 -11.38 -10.46
N GLY A 166 1.39 -12.32 -9.53
CA GLY A 166 2.47 -12.82 -8.67
C GLY A 166 3.46 -13.66 -9.46
N ILE A 167 4.73 -13.72 -9.06
CA ILE A 167 5.78 -14.49 -9.77
C ILE A 167 5.44 -15.99 -9.93
N ASP A 168 4.64 -16.56 -9.04
CA ASP A 168 4.12 -17.93 -9.18
C ASP A 168 3.11 -18.10 -10.31
N LEU A 169 2.56 -17.02 -10.86
CA LEU A 169 1.73 -17.05 -12.06
C LEU A 169 2.55 -17.03 -13.34
N ALA A 170 3.86 -16.72 -13.31
CA ALA A 170 4.69 -16.74 -14.52
C ALA A 170 4.64 -18.13 -15.19
N PHE A 171 4.71 -19.19 -14.39
CA PHE A 171 4.55 -20.57 -14.85
C PHE A 171 3.71 -21.40 -13.87
N PRO A 172 2.75 -22.22 -14.35
CA PRO A 172 2.37 -22.37 -15.76
C PRO A 172 1.34 -21.33 -16.23
N HIS A 173 0.83 -20.46 -15.36
CA HIS A 173 -0.39 -19.70 -15.66
C HIS A 173 -0.25 -18.74 -16.86
N HIS A 174 0.66 -17.77 -16.79
CA HIS A 174 0.85 -16.80 -17.88
C HIS A 174 1.48 -17.42 -19.13
N GLU A 175 2.34 -18.43 -19.00
CA GLU A 175 2.83 -19.20 -20.15
C GLU A 175 1.66 -19.83 -20.93
N ASN A 176 0.70 -20.44 -20.21
CA ASN A 176 -0.51 -21.00 -20.81
C ASN A 176 -1.40 -19.91 -21.41
N GLU A 177 -1.50 -18.74 -20.77
CA GLU A 177 -2.29 -17.63 -21.32
C GLU A 177 -1.73 -17.07 -22.63
N ILE A 178 -0.41 -16.93 -22.71
CA ILE A 178 0.28 -16.54 -23.94
C ILE A 178 -0.03 -17.57 -25.03
N ALA A 179 0.14 -18.85 -24.74
CA ALA A 179 -0.08 -19.92 -25.71
C ALA A 179 -1.53 -19.95 -26.22
N GLN A 180 -2.51 -19.86 -25.31
CA GLN A 180 -3.93 -19.82 -25.65
C GLN A 180 -4.29 -18.60 -26.50
N SER A 181 -3.79 -17.42 -26.12
CA SER A 181 -4.12 -16.16 -26.78
C SER A 181 -3.46 -16.06 -28.15
N GLU A 182 -2.20 -16.47 -28.29
CA GLU A 182 -1.51 -16.52 -29.58
C GLU A 182 -2.13 -17.55 -30.53
N ALA A 183 -2.54 -18.72 -30.01
CA ALA A 183 -3.26 -19.73 -30.77
C ALA A 183 -4.62 -19.22 -31.27
N TYR A 184 -5.37 -18.51 -30.44
CA TYR A 184 -6.67 -17.96 -30.80
C TYR A 184 -6.56 -16.81 -31.81
N HIS A 185 -5.68 -15.84 -31.55
CA HIS A 185 -5.51 -14.64 -32.40
C HIS A 185 -4.63 -14.91 -33.62
N GLN A 186 -4.01 -16.09 -33.72
CA GLN A 186 -3.06 -16.46 -34.77
C GLN A 186 -1.92 -15.44 -34.91
N CYS A 187 -1.40 -14.96 -33.77
CA CYS A 187 -0.26 -14.04 -33.70
C CYS A 187 0.94 -14.68 -32.98
N GLY A 188 2.10 -14.02 -33.00
CA GLY A 188 3.31 -14.47 -32.31
C GLY A 188 3.78 -13.57 -31.17
N GLN A 189 2.92 -12.62 -30.77
CA GLN A 189 3.14 -11.73 -29.64
C GLN A 189 1.79 -11.15 -29.21
N TRP A 190 1.17 -11.77 -28.20
CA TRP A 190 -0.11 -11.30 -27.66
C TRP A 190 0.06 -10.11 -26.70
N ALA A 191 1.08 -10.15 -25.84
CA ALA A 191 1.33 -9.12 -24.84
C ALA A 191 2.77 -8.58 -24.91
N ASN A 192 2.96 -7.29 -24.65
CA ASN A 192 4.27 -6.63 -24.75
C ASN A 192 5.11 -6.74 -23.47
N TYR A 193 4.48 -6.57 -22.29
CA TYR A 193 5.19 -6.56 -21.01
C TYR A 193 4.44 -7.42 -19.97
N PHE A 194 5.20 -8.20 -19.21
CA PHE A 194 4.70 -8.92 -18.04
C PHE A 194 5.35 -8.37 -16.77
N LEU A 195 4.52 -7.95 -15.81
CA LEU A 195 4.97 -7.47 -14.51
C LEU A 195 4.64 -8.49 -13.42
N HIS A 196 5.69 -9.13 -12.89
CA HIS A 196 5.57 -10.13 -11.84
C HIS A 196 6.04 -9.61 -10.48
N SER A 197 5.16 -9.60 -9.48
CA SER A 197 5.53 -9.24 -8.10
C SER A 197 6.17 -10.43 -7.37
N GLY A 198 7.22 -10.17 -6.60
CA GLY A 198 7.88 -11.17 -5.77
C GLY A 198 6.97 -11.69 -4.64
N HIS A 199 7.42 -12.76 -3.98
CA HIS A 199 6.68 -13.36 -2.86
C HIS A 199 6.82 -12.59 -1.56
N LEU A 200 5.81 -12.71 -0.70
CA LEU A 200 5.88 -12.33 0.71
C LEU A 200 6.12 -13.59 1.56
N HIS A 201 7.19 -13.60 2.36
CA HIS A 201 7.52 -14.67 3.29
C HIS A 201 7.33 -14.20 4.73
N LEU A 202 7.19 -15.10 5.69
CA LEU A 202 7.32 -14.75 7.12
C LEU A 202 8.80 -14.92 7.53
N LYS A 203 9.38 -13.92 8.21
CA LYS A 203 10.78 -13.99 8.66
C LYS A 203 11.03 -15.25 9.48
N GLY A 204 12.07 -16.01 9.10
CA GLY A 204 12.44 -17.29 9.73
C GLY A 204 11.73 -18.52 9.14
N SER A 205 10.81 -18.34 8.19
CA SER A 205 10.27 -19.42 7.36
C SER A 205 10.88 -19.34 5.97
N ALA A 206 11.37 -20.47 5.46
CA ALA A 206 11.72 -20.60 4.04
C ALA A 206 10.48 -20.65 3.14
N GLU A 207 9.28 -20.75 3.72
CA GLU A 207 8.04 -20.93 3.00
C GLU A 207 7.27 -19.61 2.84
N LYS A 208 6.74 -19.40 1.63
CA LYS A 208 5.88 -18.24 1.32
C LYS A 208 4.60 -18.24 2.16
N MET A 209 4.05 -17.06 2.40
CA MET A 209 2.72 -16.93 2.99
C MET A 209 1.67 -17.54 2.05
N SER A 210 0.94 -18.56 2.50
CA SER A 210 -0.09 -19.21 1.67
C SER A 210 -1.21 -19.84 2.50
N LYS A 211 -2.40 -19.93 1.90
CA LYS A 211 -3.57 -20.59 2.53
C LYS A 211 -3.30 -22.07 2.83
N SER A 212 -2.53 -22.76 1.98
CA SER A 212 -2.19 -24.17 2.14
C SER A 212 -1.30 -24.44 3.37
N LEU A 213 -0.40 -23.50 3.69
CA LEU A 213 0.50 -23.61 4.83
C LEU A 213 -0.08 -23.01 6.12
N LYS A 214 -1.30 -22.43 6.04
CA LYS A 214 -1.98 -21.75 7.17
C LYS A 214 -1.12 -20.69 7.88
N ASN A 215 -0.11 -20.17 7.20
CA ASN A 215 0.88 -19.24 7.73
C ASN A 215 0.63 -17.79 7.23
N TYR A 216 -0.63 -17.38 7.15
CA TYR A 216 -1.03 -16.10 6.59
C TYR A 216 -1.73 -15.20 7.60
N ILE A 217 -1.62 -13.89 7.36
CA ILE A 217 -2.29 -12.85 8.13
C ILE A 217 -3.31 -12.21 7.20
N THR A 218 -4.57 -12.12 7.63
CA THR A 218 -5.60 -11.43 6.85
C THR A 218 -5.34 -9.92 6.87
N ILE A 219 -5.81 -9.19 5.86
CA ILE A 219 -5.69 -7.73 5.87
C ILE A 219 -6.43 -7.14 7.07
N LYS A 220 -7.60 -7.68 7.41
CA LYS A 220 -8.36 -7.29 8.60
C LYS A 220 -7.57 -7.45 9.90
N ASP A 221 -6.86 -8.56 10.08
CA ASP A 221 -6.05 -8.81 11.28
C ASP A 221 -4.79 -7.95 11.29
N PHE A 222 -4.14 -7.82 10.13
CA PHE A 222 -2.98 -6.94 9.96
C PHE A 222 -3.31 -5.49 10.35
N LEU A 223 -4.46 -4.98 9.89
CA LEU A 223 -4.91 -3.60 10.14
C LEU A 223 -5.28 -3.32 11.61
N GLN A 224 -5.34 -4.34 12.48
CA GLN A 224 -5.47 -4.14 13.93
C GLN A 224 -4.15 -3.70 14.57
N SER A 225 -3.01 -4.02 13.95
CA SER A 225 -1.66 -3.77 14.51
C SER A 225 -0.90 -2.66 13.78
N TYR A 226 -1.16 -2.50 12.48
CA TYR A 226 -0.47 -1.54 11.61
C TYR A 226 -1.47 -0.82 10.71
N SER A 227 -1.18 0.44 10.38
CA SER A 227 -2.01 1.20 9.46
C SER A 227 -1.78 0.81 8.00
N ALA A 228 -2.74 1.14 7.13
CA ALA A 228 -2.59 0.98 5.69
C ALA A 228 -1.38 1.75 5.12
N ASN A 229 -1.07 2.92 5.66
CA ASN A 229 0.09 3.71 5.23
C ASN A 229 1.41 3.00 5.60
N GLU A 230 1.48 2.38 6.78
CA GLU A 230 2.65 1.61 7.21
C GLU A 230 2.89 0.42 6.29
N PHE A 231 1.84 -0.32 5.94
CA PHE A 231 1.94 -1.42 4.97
C PHE A 231 2.43 -0.94 3.60
N ARG A 232 1.86 0.17 3.10
CA ARG A 232 2.25 0.74 1.82
C ARG A 232 3.71 1.20 1.85
N MET A 233 4.14 1.86 2.92
CA MET A 233 5.55 2.26 3.07
C MET A 233 6.45 1.04 3.12
N PHE A 234 6.09 0.00 3.86
CA PHE A 234 6.81 -1.28 3.88
C PHE A 234 6.97 -1.86 2.46
N CYS A 235 5.90 -1.89 1.66
CA CYS A 235 5.99 -2.35 0.26
C CYS A 235 6.86 -1.44 -0.61
N LEU A 236 6.83 -0.11 -0.40
CA LEU A 236 7.60 0.86 -1.18
C LEU A 236 9.12 0.81 -0.88
N LEU A 237 9.50 0.34 0.32
CA LEU A 237 10.89 0.17 0.74
C LEU A 237 11.59 -1.03 0.06
N ALA A 238 10.84 -1.87 -0.68
CA ALA A 238 11.39 -2.95 -1.50
C ALA A 238 11.00 -2.80 -2.97
N LYS A 239 11.81 -3.35 -3.89
CA LYS A 239 11.43 -3.44 -5.30
C LYS A 239 10.29 -4.44 -5.45
N TYR A 240 9.29 -4.13 -6.28
CA TYR A 240 8.09 -4.98 -6.43
C TYR A 240 8.41 -6.41 -6.89
N ARG A 241 9.50 -6.61 -7.63
CA ARG A 241 9.96 -7.92 -8.14
C ARG A 241 10.70 -8.76 -7.09
N SER A 242 11.16 -8.13 -6.02
CA SER A 242 11.91 -8.82 -4.97
C SER A 242 10.98 -9.62 -4.07
N GLY A 243 11.45 -10.78 -3.60
CA GLY A 243 10.84 -11.41 -2.44
C GLY A 243 11.07 -10.54 -1.21
N ILE A 244 10.03 -10.38 -0.39
CA ILE A 244 10.07 -9.57 0.83
C ILE A 244 9.74 -10.47 2.02
N ASP A 245 10.54 -10.39 3.07
CA ASP A 245 10.21 -11.02 4.35
C ASP A 245 9.33 -10.07 5.15
N TYR A 246 8.21 -10.53 5.65
CA TYR A 246 7.37 -9.84 6.61
C TYR A 246 7.87 -10.10 8.03
N SER A 247 8.08 -9.03 8.81
CA SER A 247 8.46 -9.10 10.22
C SER A 247 8.10 -7.82 10.96
N ASP A 248 7.99 -7.88 12.28
CA ASP A 248 7.78 -6.65 13.06
C ASP A 248 8.91 -5.63 12.87
N ASP A 249 10.15 -6.07 12.67
CA ASP A 249 11.29 -5.17 12.48
C ASP A 249 11.15 -4.28 11.24
N ASN A 250 10.78 -4.86 10.09
CA ASN A 250 10.60 -4.07 8.86
C ASN A 250 9.33 -3.22 8.87
N MET A 251 8.29 -3.65 9.56
CA MET A 251 7.11 -2.83 9.78
C MET A 251 7.44 -1.62 10.68
N LEU A 252 8.30 -1.81 11.69
CA LEU A 252 8.80 -0.72 12.53
C LEU A 252 9.70 0.25 11.75
N GLU A 253 10.48 -0.23 10.78
CA GLU A 253 11.25 0.63 9.87
C GLU A 253 10.34 1.50 8.98
N ALA A 254 9.29 0.89 8.41
CA ALA A 254 8.28 1.60 7.64
C ALA A 254 7.56 2.67 8.48
N ARG A 255 7.19 2.32 9.72
CA ARG A 255 6.63 3.25 10.71
C ARG A 255 7.59 4.40 11.02
N ALA A 256 8.86 4.12 11.26
CA ALA A 256 9.87 5.15 11.57
C ALA A 256 10.08 6.12 10.38
N SER A 257 10.03 5.60 9.16
CA SER A 257 10.11 6.41 7.93
C SER A 257 8.92 7.37 7.82
N LEU A 258 7.70 6.87 8.02
CA LEU A 258 6.49 7.71 8.03
C LEU A 258 6.49 8.72 9.18
N ALA A 259 6.92 8.32 10.37
CA ALA A 259 7.04 9.22 11.52
C ALA A 259 8.00 10.36 11.23
N THR A 260 9.13 10.09 10.57
CA THR A 260 10.11 11.11 10.16
C THR A 260 9.49 12.14 9.21
N VAL A 261 8.72 11.67 8.22
CA VAL A 261 7.99 12.55 7.29
C VAL A 261 6.94 13.38 8.04
N SER A 262 6.13 12.74 8.88
CA SER A 262 5.06 13.39 9.65
C SER A 262 5.60 14.49 10.57
N THR A 263 6.65 14.19 11.35
CA THR A 263 7.29 15.18 12.23
C THR A 263 7.81 16.38 11.45
N PHE A 264 8.43 16.15 10.29
CA PHE A 264 8.90 17.25 9.44
C PHE A 264 7.74 18.10 8.91
N VAL A 265 6.65 17.48 8.45
CA VAL A 265 5.45 18.20 8.00
C VAL A 265 4.88 19.07 9.14
N HIS A 266 4.82 18.54 10.36
CA HIS A 266 4.40 19.30 11.54
C HIS A 266 5.33 20.47 11.87
N ASP A 267 6.65 20.26 11.82
CA ASP A 267 7.64 21.32 12.04
C ASP A 267 7.54 22.42 10.97
N VAL A 268 7.35 22.05 9.71
CA VAL A 268 7.09 23.00 8.61
C VAL A 268 5.81 23.79 8.88
N GLN A 269 4.72 23.15 9.26
CA GLN A 269 3.46 23.85 9.56
C GLN A 269 3.63 24.83 10.72
N ALA A 270 4.30 24.42 11.80
CA ALA A 270 4.62 25.30 12.93
C ALA A 270 5.52 26.47 12.51
N TYR A 271 6.47 26.25 11.60
CA TYR A 271 7.29 27.31 11.00
C TYR A 271 6.46 28.23 10.10
N MET A 272 5.53 27.73 9.30
CA MET A 272 4.68 28.59 8.47
C MET A 272 3.74 29.45 9.32
N LYS A 273 3.29 28.94 10.48
CA LYS A 273 2.42 29.66 11.44
C LYS A 273 3.16 30.64 12.37
N GLY A 274 4.49 30.70 12.33
CA GLY A 274 5.26 31.55 13.23
C GLY A 274 5.57 30.95 14.61
N GLN A 275 5.14 29.72 14.88
CA GLN A 275 5.27 29.03 16.16
C GLN A 275 6.65 28.37 16.36
N LEU A 276 7.35 28.08 15.26
CA LEU A 276 8.73 27.59 15.27
C LEU A 276 9.68 28.71 14.85
N GLN A 277 10.71 28.96 15.66
CA GLN A 277 11.82 29.86 15.32
C GLN A 277 13.07 29.03 15.01
N CYS A 278 13.77 29.38 13.94
CA CYS A 278 15.02 28.74 13.52
C CYS A 278 16.00 29.80 12.97
N PRO A 279 17.29 29.47 12.76
CA PRO A 279 18.24 30.36 12.10
C PRO A 279 17.78 30.75 10.67
N PRO A 280 18.42 31.76 10.05
CA PRO A 280 18.13 32.13 8.67
C PRO A 280 18.17 30.92 7.74
N VAL A 281 17.06 30.70 7.03
CA VAL A 281 16.88 29.55 6.14
C VAL A 281 17.65 29.80 4.85
N GLN A 282 18.43 28.81 4.43
CA GLN A 282 19.10 28.82 3.13
C GLN A 282 18.08 28.47 2.04
N GLU A 283 17.26 29.44 1.66
CA GLU A 283 16.14 29.23 0.73
C GLU A 283 16.57 28.72 -0.64
N ALA A 284 17.62 29.30 -1.24
CA ALA A 284 18.13 28.88 -2.54
C ALA A 284 18.57 27.40 -2.55
N PHE A 285 19.21 26.95 -1.46
CA PHE A 285 19.62 25.56 -1.29
C PHE A 285 18.41 24.61 -1.21
N LEU A 286 17.35 24.99 -0.49
CA LEU A 286 16.15 24.15 -0.40
C LEU A 286 15.39 24.05 -1.73
N TRP A 287 15.33 25.14 -2.51
CA TRP A 287 14.75 25.11 -3.86
C TRP A 287 15.55 24.20 -4.81
N GLU A 288 16.89 24.29 -4.76
CA GLU A 288 17.78 23.41 -5.52
C GLU A 288 17.56 21.94 -5.14
N ARG A 289 17.57 21.62 -3.84
CA ARG A 289 17.32 20.25 -3.36
C ARG A 289 15.93 19.74 -3.76
N LEU A 290 14.88 20.57 -3.69
CA LEU A 290 13.54 20.19 -4.15
C LEU A 290 13.52 19.86 -5.65
N ALA A 291 14.17 20.68 -6.48
CA ALA A 291 14.25 20.45 -7.92
C ALA A 291 15.00 19.15 -8.26
N GLU A 292 16.12 18.91 -7.58
CA GLU A 292 16.90 17.67 -7.73
C GLU A 292 16.15 16.43 -7.25
N THR A 293 15.45 16.51 -6.12
CA THR A 293 14.59 15.44 -5.61
C THR A 293 13.52 15.08 -6.64
N LYS A 294 12.83 16.09 -7.20
CA LYS A 294 11.81 15.88 -8.26
C LYS A 294 12.39 15.11 -9.46
N SER A 295 13.53 15.58 -9.97
CA SER A 295 14.22 14.93 -11.10
C SER A 295 14.67 13.50 -10.77
N SER A 296 15.22 13.29 -9.58
CA SER A 296 15.74 12.00 -9.14
C SER A 296 14.66 10.97 -8.86
N ILE A 297 13.53 11.38 -8.26
CA ILE A 297 12.36 10.51 -8.06
C ILE A 297 11.79 10.11 -9.42
N MET A 298 11.64 11.03 -10.37
CA MET A 298 11.16 10.69 -11.72
C MET A 298 12.07 9.67 -12.42
N LYS A 299 13.39 9.84 -12.32
CA LYS A 299 14.35 8.87 -12.88
C LYS A 299 14.27 7.51 -12.20
N ALA A 300 14.14 7.47 -10.87
CA ALA A 300 14.01 6.23 -10.11
C ALA A 300 12.74 5.48 -10.50
N LEU A 301 11.60 6.17 -10.61
CA LEU A 301 10.32 5.53 -10.93
C LEU A 301 10.20 5.14 -12.42
N ALA A 302 10.97 5.77 -13.31
CA ALA A 302 11.11 5.34 -14.71
C ALA A 302 11.99 4.08 -14.85
N ASP A 303 12.90 3.85 -13.89
CA ASP A 303 13.81 2.70 -13.83
C ASP A 303 13.12 1.52 -13.12
N ASP A 304 12.25 0.79 -13.85
CA ASP A 304 11.53 -0.40 -13.37
C ASP A 304 10.80 -0.18 -12.02
N PHE A 305 10.16 0.99 -11.87
CA PHE A 305 9.46 1.40 -10.66
C PHE A 305 10.33 1.29 -9.39
N ASP A 306 11.56 1.80 -9.39
CA ASP A 306 12.48 1.77 -8.22
C ASP A 306 11.97 2.66 -7.06
N THR A 307 10.94 2.18 -6.37
CA THR A 307 10.33 2.85 -5.22
C THR A 307 11.27 2.98 -4.02
N PRO A 308 12.19 2.03 -3.71
CA PRO A 308 13.13 2.22 -2.61
C PRO A 308 14.04 3.43 -2.83
N ARG A 309 14.57 3.59 -4.06
CA ARG A 309 15.39 4.75 -4.40
C ARG A 309 14.59 6.05 -4.35
N ALA A 310 13.33 6.02 -4.79
CA ALA A 310 12.45 7.18 -4.70
C ALA A 310 12.17 7.59 -3.24
N VAL A 311 11.86 6.64 -2.36
CA VAL A 311 11.63 6.88 -0.93
C VAL A 311 12.90 7.41 -0.25
N GLY A 312 14.06 6.82 -0.52
CA GLY A 312 15.33 7.32 0.02
C GLY A 312 15.63 8.76 -0.42
N THR A 313 15.35 9.10 -1.68
CA THR A 313 15.50 10.46 -2.21
C THR A 313 14.55 11.45 -1.53
N LEU A 314 13.32 11.03 -1.24
CA LEU A 314 12.33 11.82 -0.50
C LEU A 314 12.77 12.07 0.96
N LEU A 315 13.25 11.03 1.65
CA LEU A 315 13.73 11.14 3.03
C LEU A 315 14.98 12.03 3.14
N ASN A 316 15.84 12.06 2.11
CA ASN A 316 16.95 13.01 2.05
C ASN A 316 16.47 14.46 1.95
N LEU A 317 15.40 14.75 1.20
CA LEU A 317 14.80 16.08 1.17
C LEU A 317 14.26 16.49 2.54
N VAL A 318 13.59 15.56 3.23
CA VAL A 318 13.13 15.74 4.62
C VAL A 318 14.30 16.03 5.56
N TYR A 319 15.41 15.31 5.42
CA TYR A 319 16.62 15.55 6.20
C TYR A 319 17.18 16.97 5.99
N TYR A 320 17.29 17.43 4.74
CA TYR A 320 17.75 18.79 4.44
C TYR A 320 16.82 19.85 5.01
N GLY A 321 15.50 19.65 4.92
CA GLY A 321 14.50 20.54 5.52
C GLY A 321 14.64 20.60 7.04
N ASN A 322 14.74 19.45 7.71
CA ASN A 322 14.96 19.37 9.17
C ASN A 322 16.24 20.09 9.61
N CYS A 323 17.33 20.01 8.82
CA CYS A 323 18.56 20.75 9.13
C CYS A 323 18.36 22.27 9.15
N GLN A 324 17.44 22.81 8.36
CA GLN A 324 17.10 24.23 8.30
C GLN A 324 16.07 24.64 9.38
N LEU A 325 15.32 23.69 9.94
CA LEU A 325 14.28 23.93 10.96
C LEU A 325 14.76 23.70 12.41
N ARG A 326 16.08 23.67 12.64
CA ARG A 326 16.64 23.49 13.98
C ARG A 326 16.14 24.59 14.92
N PRO A 327 15.42 24.24 16.01
CA PRO A 327 14.75 25.25 16.83
C PRO A 327 15.74 26.10 17.62
N VAL A 328 15.46 27.39 17.73
CA VAL A 328 16.21 28.34 18.58
C VAL A 328 15.27 29.08 19.54
N SER A 329 15.79 29.48 20.70
CA SER A 329 15.00 30.16 21.74
C SER A 329 14.68 31.62 21.41
N THR A 330 15.50 32.27 20.58
CA THR A 330 15.37 33.68 20.18
C THR A 330 15.70 33.79 18.69
N SER A 331 14.86 34.49 17.92
CA SER A 331 15.15 34.77 16.51
C SER A 331 15.88 36.09 16.38
N ASP A 332 16.89 36.18 15.51
CA ASP A 332 17.61 37.42 15.22
C ASP A 332 16.81 38.43 14.36
N GLY A 333 15.49 38.26 14.26
CA GLY A 333 14.62 39.12 13.44
C GLY A 333 14.82 38.95 11.92
N ALA A 334 15.52 37.90 11.48
CA ALA A 334 15.74 37.60 10.08
C ALA A 334 14.43 37.30 9.34
N ALA A 335 14.39 37.60 8.04
CA ALA A 335 13.28 37.26 7.18
C ALA A 335 13.05 35.73 7.16
N ARG A 336 11.78 35.32 7.22
CA ARG A 336 11.38 33.90 7.15
C ARG A 336 11.16 33.50 5.69
N SER A 337 11.37 32.22 5.38
CA SER A 337 11.16 31.65 4.05
C SER A 337 10.10 30.53 4.08
N PRO A 338 8.81 30.82 4.39
CA PRO A 338 7.78 29.79 4.47
C PRO A 338 7.41 29.17 3.11
N ALA A 339 7.62 29.89 2.01
CA ALA A 339 7.22 29.46 0.67
C ALA A 339 7.93 28.17 0.22
N VAL A 340 9.24 28.07 0.42
CA VAL A 340 10.01 26.89 0.02
C VAL A 340 9.59 25.64 0.81
N PHE A 341 9.33 25.79 2.11
CA PHE A 341 8.83 24.68 2.92
C PHE A 341 7.41 24.25 2.54
N GLY A 342 6.54 25.21 2.22
CA GLY A 342 5.21 24.91 1.69
C GLY A 342 5.27 24.10 0.39
N ALA A 343 6.19 24.45 -0.52
CA ALA A 343 6.41 23.70 -1.75
C ALA A 343 7.00 22.30 -1.49
N VAL A 344 7.93 22.16 -0.55
CA VAL A 344 8.50 20.86 -0.15
C VAL A 344 7.42 19.96 0.44
N VAL A 345 6.63 20.44 1.40
CA VAL A 345 5.55 19.64 2.02
C VAL A 345 4.49 19.29 0.98
N SER A 346 4.07 20.24 0.14
CA SER A 346 3.10 19.97 -0.93
C SER A 346 3.57 18.86 -1.86
N TYR A 347 4.85 18.86 -2.22
CA TYR A 347 5.42 17.80 -3.07
C TYR A 347 5.47 16.45 -2.35
N ILE A 348 5.90 16.41 -1.08
CA ILE A 348 5.93 15.17 -0.27
C ILE A 348 4.53 14.58 -0.14
N THR A 349 3.53 15.40 0.20
CA THR A 349 2.14 14.94 0.38
C THR A 349 1.53 14.43 -0.92
N ASP A 350 1.87 15.05 -2.06
CA ASP A 350 1.39 14.63 -3.38
C ASP A 350 1.98 13.26 -3.78
N ILE A 351 3.30 13.08 -3.59
CA ILE A 351 4.00 11.83 -3.93
C ILE A 351 3.56 10.66 -3.03
N LEU A 352 3.38 10.88 -1.73
CA LEU A 352 2.93 9.83 -0.81
C LEU A 352 1.41 9.58 -0.86
N ASP A 353 0.66 10.43 -1.59
CA ASP A 353 -0.80 10.36 -1.67
C ASP A 353 -1.47 10.43 -0.29
N GLU A 354 -0.91 11.24 0.62
CA GLU A 354 -1.35 11.36 2.01
C GLU A 354 -2.53 12.34 2.22
N ALA A 355 -3.20 12.74 1.15
CA ALA A 355 -4.31 13.70 1.20
C ALA A 355 -5.44 13.31 2.18
N ASP A 356 -5.58 12.01 2.49
CA ASP A 356 -6.66 11.47 3.32
C ASP A 356 -6.42 11.55 4.85
N VAL A 357 -5.21 11.90 5.31
CA VAL A 357 -4.96 12.06 6.76
C VAL A 357 -5.64 13.33 7.30
N ALA A 358 -6.03 14.28 6.44
CA ALA A 358 -6.46 15.60 6.87
C ALA A 358 -7.90 15.68 7.45
N SER A 359 -8.82 14.73 7.18
CA SER A 359 -10.25 14.96 7.45
C SER A 359 -10.73 14.57 8.86
N THR A 360 -10.39 13.38 9.37
CA THR A 360 -10.74 12.94 10.74
C THR A 360 -9.65 13.26 11.75
N VAL A 361 -8.37 13.12 11.36
CA VAL A 361 -7.23 13.55 12.18
C VAL A 361 -7.22 15.07 12.33
N GLY A 362 -7.72 15.81 11.33
CA GLY A 362 -7.86 17.27 11.39
C GLY A 362 -8.72 17.76 12.57
N SER A 363 -9.77 17.03 12.95
CA SER A 363 -10.62 17.41 14.11
C SER A 363 -9.85 17.28 15.43
N LEU A 364 -9.17 16.15 15.66
CA LEU A 364 -8.34 15.96 16.85
C LEU A 364 -7.14 16.92 16.86
N GLN A 365 -6.47 17.08 15.73
CA GLN A 365 -5.34 18.01 15.60
C GLN A 365 -5.76 19.45 15.88
N ASN A 366 -6.94 19.87 15.44
CA ASN A 366 -7.49 21.19 15.75
C ASN A 366 -7.75 21.35 17.25
N VAL A 367 -8.27 20.32 17.91
CA VAL A 367 -8.48 20.32 19.37
C VAL A 367 -7.13 20.41 20.11
N VAL A 368 -6.16 19.58 19.73
CA VAL A 368 -4.81 19.59 20.34
C VAL A 368 -4.10 20.92 20.09
N GLU A 369 -4.27 21.52 18.92
CA GLU A 369 -3.78 22.86 18.61
C GLU A 369 -4.37 23.92 19.54
N GLN A 370 -5.70 23.96 19.70
CA GLN A 370 -6.34 24.92 20.60
C GLN A 370 -5.91 24.70 22.07
N LEU A 371 -5.79 23.45 22.49
CA LEU A 371 -5.36 23.08 23.84
C LEU A 371 -3.91 23.51 24.10
N THR A 372 -3.02 23.28 23.13
CA THR A 372 -1.60 23.68 23.21
C THR A 372 -1.48 25.21 23.22
N ARG A 373 -2.26 25.91 22.38
CA ARG A 373 -2.31 27.37 22.36
C ARG A 373 -2.77 27.94 23.70
N PHE A 374 -3.87 27.44 24.25
CA PHE A 374 -4.38 27.85 25.56
C PHE A 374 -3.33 27.64 26.65
N ARG A 375 -2.67 26.46 26.67
CA ARG A 375 -1.56 26.18 27.61
C ARG A 375 -0.43 27.21 27.46
N SER A 376 -0.02 27.53 26.23
CA SER A 376 1.05 28.52 25.99
C SER A 376 0.65 29.91 26.50
N GLU A 377 -0.59 30.36 26.27
CA GLU A 377 -1.09 31.65 26.75
C GLU A 377 -1.12 31.71 28.29
N VAL A 378 -1.61 30.65 28.96
CA VAL A 378 -1.62 30.54 30.43
C VAL A 378 -0.21 30.52 30.99
N ARG A 379 0.71 29.75 30.39
CA ARG A 379 2.12 29.69 30.81
C ARG A 379 2.81 31.04 30.62
N ALA A 380 2.59 31.72 29.50
CA ALA A 380 3.13 33.04 29.24
C ALA A 380 2.63 34.07 30.26
N PHE A 381 1.33 34.07 30.59
CA PHE A 381 0.77 34.90 31.65
C PHE A 381 1.39 34.60 33.03
N ALA A 382 1.58 33.32 33.35
CA ALA A 382 2.19 32.91 34.61
C ALA A 382 3.65 33.39 34.76
N LEU A 383 4.39 33.48 33.65
CA LEU A 383 5.78 33.93 33.59
C LEU A 383 5.94 35.44 33.37
N ALA A 384 4.88 36.15 32.99
CA ALA A 384 4.94 37.58 32.65
C ALA A 384 5.19 38.46 33.90
N PRO A 385 6.08 39.47 33.83
CA PRO A 385 6.30 40.43 34.90
C PRO A 385 5.02 41.19 35.28
N ARG A 386 4.84 41.50 36.56
CA ARG A 386 3.74 42.37 37.03
C ARG A 386 3.92 43.78 36.47
N GLN A 387 2.93 44.29 35.74
CA GLN A 387 2.76 45.72 35.54
C GLN A 387 2.01 46.28 36.75
N ASP A 388 2.74 46.86 37.70
CA ASP A 388 2.15 47.64 38.79
C ASP A 388 1.97 49.09 38.30
N PRO A 389 0.75 49.64 38.22
CA PRO A 389 0.54 51.03 37.76
C PRO A 389 1.12 52.11 38.70
N LEU A 390 1.61 51.73 39.87
CA LEU A 390 2.00 52.65 40.97
C LEU A 390 3.48 52.55 41.41
N SER A 391 4.32 51.74 40.76
CA SER A 391 5.73 51.61 41.15
C SER A 391 6.68 52.31 40.17
N THR A 392 6.96 53.58 40.44
CA THR A 392 8.13 54.28 39.89
C THR A 392 9.38 53.86 40.69
N GLY A 393 9.94 52.69 40.40
CA GLY A 393 11.19 52.27 41.05
C GLY A 393 11.60 50.83 40.81
N THR A 394 12.65 50.67 39.99
CA THR A 394 13.44 49.44 39.74
C THR A 394 12.70 48.22 39.17
N PRO A 395 13.15 47.63 38.03
CA PRO A 395 12.59 46.38 37.54
C PRO A 395 12.87 45.27 38.55
N GLY A 396 11.82 44.75 39.21
CA GLY A 396 11.91 43.54 40.01
C GLY A 396 12.42 42.37 39.15
N LYS A 397 13.33 41.56 39.70
CA LYS A 397 13.89 40.39 39.00
C LYS A 397 12.76 39.52 38.43
N PRO A 398 12.90 39.00 37.19
CA PRO A 398 11.98 37.99 36.67
C PRO A 398 12.07 36.75 37.58
N GLY A 399 11.03 36.48 38.34
CA GLY A 399 10.97 35.39 39.30
C GLY A 399 9.55 34.88 39.43
N LEU A 400 9.40 33.56 39.60
CA LEU A 400 8.11 32.89 39.73
C LEU A 400 7.26 33.58 40.81
N HIS A 401 6.09 34.07 40.41
CA HIS A 401 5.14 34.69 41.33
C HIS A 401 4.40 33.59 42.12
N PRO A 402 4.40 33.62 43.47
CA PRO A 402 3.86 32.54 44.30
C PRO A 402 2.40 32.18 44.00
N ASP A 403 1.60 33.19 43.68
CA ASP A 403 0.18 33.10 43.31
C ASP A 403 -0.04 32.49 41.91
N ARG A 404 0.95 32.54 41.02
CA ARG A 404 0.88 31.97 39.66
C ARG A 404 1.53 30.60 39.52
N ILE A 405 2.22 30.10 40.56
CA ILE A 405 2.78 28.73 40.61
C ILE A 405 1.73 27.64 40.29
N PRO A 406 0.48 27.70 40.79
CA PRO A 406 -0.54 26.70 40.45
C PRO A 406 -0.84 26.63 38.95
N LEU A 407 -0.77 27.75 38.23
CA LEU A 407 -0.98 27.78 36.77
C LEU A 407 0.15 27.07 36.02
N LEU A 408 1.41 27.26 36.46
CA LEU A 408 2.55 26.55 35.89
C LEU A 408 2.43 25.03 36.14
N LYS A 409 2.05 24.63 37.36
CA LYS A 409 1.78 23.23 37.69
C LYS A 409 0.68 22.64 36.80
N ALA A 410 -0.43 23.35 36.60
CA ALA A 410 -1.51 22.90 35.72
C ALA A 410 -1.04 22.76 34.26
N CYS A 411 -0.19 23.67 33.76
CA CYS A 411 0.40 23.55 32.42
C CYS A 411 1.31 22.33 32.28
N ASP A 412 2.10 22.03 33.32
CA ASP A 412 2.99 20.86 33.32
C ASP A 412 2.17 19.56 33.45
N THR A 413 1.17 19.51 34.33
CA THR A 413 0.20 18.39 34.43
C THR A 413 -0.46 18.10 33.08
N LEU A 414 -0.97 19.11 32.38
CA LEU A 414 -1.59 18.93 31.07
C LEU A 414 -0.62 18.32 30.04
N ARG A 415 0.63 18.79 29.99
CA ARG A 415 1.66 18.22 29.10
C ARG A 415 1.92 16.75 29.45
N ASP A 416 2.09 16.47 30.74
CA ASP A 416 2.50 15.15 31.22
C ASP A 416 1.35 14.12 31.09
N GLU A 417 0.09 14.55 31.17
CA GLU A 417 -1.10 13.70 30.94
C GLU A 417 -1.39 13.45 29.45
N LEU A 418 -1.02 14.39 28.57
CA LEU A 418 -1.16 14.23 27.12
C LEU A 418 -0.10 13.28 26.53
N ALA A 419 1.11 13.24 27.11
CA ALA A 419 2.20 12.38 26.66
C ALA A 419 1.83 10.87 26.57
N PRO A 420 1.23 10.23 27.60
CA PRO A 420 0.81 8.82 27.52
C PRO A 420 -0.37 8.58 26.57
N LEU A 421 -1.13 9.62 26.23
CA LEU A 421 -2.18 9.59 25.19
C LEU A 421 -1.60 9.75 23.78
N GLY A 422 -0.29 9.85 23.66
CA GLY A 422 0.39 10.00 22.38
C GLY A 422 0.54 11.45 21.92
N ILE A 423 0.24 12.45 22.74
CA ILE A 423 0.39 13.86 22.36
C ILE A 423 1.59 14.45 23.12
N VAL A 424 2.67 14.76 22.40
CA VAL A 424 3.89 15.31 23.00
C VAL A 424 3.93 16.81 22.73
N ILE A 425 3.85 17.62 23.80
CA ILE A 425 4.03 19.07 23.71
C ILE A 425 5.52 19.42 23.92
N LYS A 426 6.10 20.11 22.94
CA LYS A 426 7.48 20.62 22.94
C LYS A 426 7.46 22.12 23.21
N ASP A 427 8.08 22.54 24.31
CA ASP A 427 8.21 23.95 24.68
C ASP A 427 9.36 24.60 23.89
N ARG A 428 9.07 25.70 23.18
CA ARG A 428 10.01 26.50 22.37
C ARG A 428 10.02 27.95 22.84
N GLY A 429 10.65 28.20 23.99
CA GLY A 429 10.68 29.54 24.58
C GLY A 429 9.30 30.01 25.05
N ALA A 430 8.78 31.08 24.45
CA ALA A 430 7.45 31.63 24.76
C ALA A 430 6.28 30.90 24.08
N THR A 431 6.56 30.02 23.14
CA THR A 431 5.56 29.26 22.37
C THR A 431 5.72 27.76 22.60
N SER A 432 4.65 26.99 22.39
CA SER A 432 4.71 25.51 22.40
C SER A 432 4.25 24.97 21.06
N THR A 433 4.89 23.89 20.61
CA THR A 433 4.45 23.07 19.48
C THR A 433 4.05 21.70 19.98
N TRP A 434 3.33 20.90 19.21
CA TRP A 434 2.96 19.55 19.58
C TRP A 434 3.14 18.58 18.41
N GLU A 435 3.24 17.30 18.72
CA GLU A 435 3.20 16.20 17.75
C GLU A 435 2.35 15.05 18.30
N ILE A 436 1.71 14.30 17.40
CA ILE A 436 1.04 13.05 17.75
C ILE A 436 2.02 11.90 17.49
N THR A 437 2.18 11.05 18.49
CA THR A 437 2.96 9.82 18.52
C THR A 437 2.00 8.69 18.87
N GLU A 438 2.08 7.54 18.20
CA GLU A 438 1.22 6.42 18.59
C GLU A 438 1.67 5.89 19.97
N GLY A 439 0.79 6.03 20.97
CA GLY A 439 1.04 5.63 22.35
C GLY A 439 1.19 4.11 22.49
N LYS A 440 2.03 3.67 23.45
CA LYS A 440 2.29 2.25 23.80
C LYS A 440 1.05 1.45 24.27
N GLN A 441 -0.16 2.02 24.28
CA GLN A 441 -1.33 1.40 24.91
C GLN A 441 -1.83 0.12 24.22
N GLY A 442 -1.48 -0.14 22.96
CA GLY A 442 -1.81 -1.41 22.28
C GLY A 442 -1.08 -2.65 22.81
N ARG A 443 0.03 -2.50 23.55
CA ARG A 443 0.87 -3.65 23.96
C ARG A 443 0.40 -4.38 25.23
N ARG A 444 -0.57 -3.85 25.99
CA ARG A 444 -0.97 -4.45 27.27
C ARG A 444 -1.96 -5.61 27.17
N GLY A 445 -2.66 -5.75 26.04
CA GLY A 445 -3.58 -6.88 25.80
C GLY A 445 -2.91 -8.19 25.39
N GLN A 446 -1.66 -8.14 24.88
CA GLN A 446 -1.00 -9.29 24.24
C GLN A 446 -0.18 -10.18 25.18
N ARG A 447 0.09 -9.76 26.42
CA ARG A 447 0.81 -10.62 27.38
C ARG A 447 -0.07 -11.61 28.14
N ILE A 448 -1.40 -11.44 28.13
CA ILE A 448 -2.30 -12.28 28.94
C ILE A 448 -2.74 -13.55 28.20
N HIS A 449 -2.60 -13.62 26.87
CA HIS A 449 -3.04 -14.80 26.11
C HIS A 449 -1.99 -15.91 25.92
N ASN A 450 -0.72 -15.68 26.26
CA ASN A 450 0.35 -16.69 26.08
C ASN A 450 0.74 -17.45 27.35
N GLU A 451 0.06 -17.26 28.49
CA GLU A 451 0.40 -17.92 29.76
C GLU A 451 -0.67 -18.85 30.34
N VAL A 452 -1.77 -19.14 29.61
CA VAL A 452 -2.81 -20.05 30.13
C VAL A 452 -3.21 -21.06 29.06
N GLN A 453 -2.38 -22.08 28.83
CA GLN A 453 -2.83 -23.41 28.37
C GLN A 453 -1.68 -24.44 28.47
N GLU A 454 -1.33 -24.81 29.69
CA GLU A 454 -0.99 -26.19 30.02
C GLU A 454 -1.80 -26.57 31.26
N PRO A 455 -2.56 -27.68 31.17
CA PRO A 455 -2.31 -28.70 32.17
C PRO A 455 -2.19 -30.09 31.54
N SER A 456 -1.09 -30.76 31.90
CA SER A 456 -1.02 -32.16 32.34
C SER A 456 -2.30 -33.00 32.18
N SER A 457 -2.30 -33.97 31.27
CA SER A 457 -2.31 -35.43 31.53
C SER A 457 -2.04 -36.17 30.21
#